data_AF-A0A9E2RJD7-F1
#
_entry.id   AF-A0A9E2RJD7-F1
#
_cell.length_a   1.000
_cell.length_b   1.000
_cell.length_c   1.000
_cell.angle_alpha   90.00
_cell.angle_beta   90.00
_cell.angle_gamma   90.00
#
_symmetry.space_group_name_H-M   'P 1'
#
loop_
_entity.id
_entity.type
_entity.pdbx_description
1 polymer ?
#
loop_
_entity_poly.entity_id
_entity_poly.type
_entity_poly.pdbx_seq_one_letter_code
_entity_poly.pdbx_strand_id
1 'polypeptide(L)'
;SLTEQWLLGLLASWIVAVNPAWIDEAVRGLRLESLSLLLLAVLGVWVWARGWPGAVLLGALTGFMALVQSPAFGIVLPLIWLGWLLNLWRERHGLALLRPLQWRWSHLVLASLVAVLMFCPHLYGLYKVHGDPSWPSYGYARWNANVEFRDRLGTVGFPSVEEFEKDLYAGPRITYGEYLFGMHSIPKLLYGHMKGWVESSVYMSTSHTPHLKGLVFLHQASGSTAVLRHVTVVTSVVFVSSLFLTALGWADLWRRPQYWWVPFLSLWGTWYAAFLYSVRVIEPFRHTGHVYPLLLFCLLWGALQAYQWLRAFLFDDAGPPSASLFSTVKNKKLAGTFQ
;
A
#
# COMPACT_ATOMS: atom_id res chain seq x y z
N SER A 1 10.70 -19.02 -14.24
CA SER A 1 12.07 -18.69 -14.70
C SER A 1 12.33 -17.20 -14.51
N LEU A 2 13.57 -16.72 -14.64
CA LEU A 2 13.86 -15.27 -14.60
C LEU A 2 13.12 -14.54 -15.74
N THR A 3 13.02 -15.17 -16.91
CA THR A 3 12.30 -14.67 -18.09
C THR A 3 10.83 -14.38 -17.81
N GLU A 4 10.14 -15.25 -17.08
CA GLU A 4 8.74 -15.02 -16.68
C GLU A 4 8.62 -13.79 -15.78
N GLN A 5 9.53 -13.61 -14.82
CA GLN A 5 9.49 -12.45 -13.91
C GLN A 5 9.71 -11.13 -14.66
N TRP A 6 10.63 -11.11 -15.63
CA TRP A 6 10.83 -9.95 -16.51
C TRP A 6 9.59 -9.64 -17.34
N LEU A 7 8.95 -10.67 -17.90
CA LEU A 7 7.70 -10.50 -18.66
C LEU A 7 6.60 -9.91 -17.77
N LEU A 8 6.42 -10.41 -16.55
CA LEU A 8 5.45 -9.86 -15.60
C LEU A 8 5.75 -8.39 -15.25
N GLY A 9 7.02 -8.05 -15.06
CA GLY A 9 7.44 -6.66 -14.82
C GLY A 9 7.16 -5.74 -16.01
N LEU A 10 7.44 -6.20 -17.23
CA LEU A 10 7.16 -5.44 -18.46
C LEU A 10 5.66 -5.23 -18.67
N LEU A 11 4.86 -6.29 -18.47
CA LEU A 11 3.40 -6.20 -18.53
C LEU A 11 2.85 -5.23 -17.46
N ALA A 12 3.37 -5.30 -16.23
CA ALA A 12 2.97 -4.38 -15.18
C ALA A 12 3.26 -2.92 -15.54
N SER A 13 4.48 -2.63 -16.02
CA SER A 13 4.88 -1.30 -16.46
C SER A 13 4.03 -0.80 -17.63
N TRP A 14 3.74 -1.66 -18.61
CA TRP A 14 2.89 -1.31 -19.75
C TRP A 14 1.46 -0.98 -19.32
N ILE A 15 0.85 -1.80 -18.47
CA ILE A 15 -0.50 -1.58 -17.93
C ILE A 15 -0.57 -0.27 -17.13
N VAL A 16 0.46 0.04 -16.33
CA VAL A 16 0.54 1.33 -15.60
C VAL A 16 0.64 2.50 -16.59
N ALA A 17 1.48 2.40 -17.61
CA ALA A 17 1.70 3.46 -18.59
C ALA A 17 0.44 3.82 -19.40
N VAL A 18 -0.44 2.85 -19.65
CA VAL A 18 -1.70 3.07 -20.39
C VAL A 18 -2.92 3.26 -19.49
N ASN A 19 -2.76 3.24 -18.17
CA ASN A 19 -3.89 3.36 -17.24
C ASN A 19 -4.40 4.81 -17.19
N PRO A 20 -5.68 5.08 -17.51
CA PRO A 20 -6.22 6.44 -17.52
C PRO A 20 -6.11 7.17 -16.19
N ALA A 21 -6.25 6.48 -15.05
CA ALA A 21 -6.13 7.12 -13.74
C ALA A 21 -4.70 7.60 -13.47
N TRP A 22 -3.67 6.88 -13.94
CA TRP A 22 -2.29 7.34 -13.87
C TRP A 22 -2.01 8.53 -14.81
N ILE A 23 -2.59 8.51 -16.01
CA ILE A 23 -2.49 9.62 -16.96
C ILE A 23 -3.12 10.89 -16.37
N ASP A 24 -4.29 10.78 -15.75
CA ASP A 24 -4.96 11.90 -15.08
C ASP A 24 -4.12 12.47 -13.94
N GLU A 25 -3.51 11.62 -13.10
CA GLU A 25 -2.68 12.08 -11.98
C GLU A 25 -1.37 12.70 -12.47
N ALA A 26 -0.80 12.21 -13.57
CA ALA A 26 0.41 12.78 -14.16
C ALA A 26 0.24 14.25 -14.57
N VAL A 27 -0.97 14.64 -14.96
CA VAL A 27 -1.32 16.04 -15.30
C VAL A 27 -1.55 16.89 -14.03
N ARG A 28 -1.90 16.27 -12.90
CA ARG A 28 -2.19 16.94 -11.61
C ARG A 28 -0.96 17.14 -10.72
N GLY A 29 0.21 16.70 -11.20
CA GLY A 29 1.52 16.93 -10.60
C GLY A 29 2.24 15.64 -10.22
N LEU A 30 3.57 15.65 -10.31
CA LEU A 30 4.45 14.47 -10.25
C LEU A 30 4.55 13.79 -8.87
N ARG A 31 3.69 14.13 -7.91
CA ARG A 31 3.83 13.67 -6.52
C ARG A 31 3.60 12.16 -6.40
N LEU A 32 2.55 11.64 -7.05
CA LEU A 32 2.18 10.23 -6.95
C LEU A 32 3.16 9.34 -7.71
N GLU A 33 3.59 9.78 -8.88
CA GLU A 33 4.60 9.13 -9.73
C GLU A 33 5.93 9.07 -9.00
N SER A 34 6.35 10.20 -8.40
CA SER A 34 7.56 10.27 -7.60
C SER A 34 7.49 9.35 -6.39
N LEU A 35 6.34 9.30 -5.70
CA LEU A 35 6.14 8.39 -4.57
C LEU A 35 6.24 6.91 -4.99
N SER A 36 5.71 6.58 -6.15
CA SER A 36 5.74 5.23 -6.72
C SER A 36 7.15 4.82 -7.13
N LEU A 37 7.85 5.71 -7.82
CA LEU A 37 9.24 5.52 -8.21
C LEU A 37 10.14 5.36 -6.98
N LEU A 38 9.96 6.22 -5.97
CA LEU A 38 10.70 6.14 -4.71
C LEU A 38 10.39 4.85 -3.95
N LEU A 39 9.13 4.41 -3.89
CA LEU A 39 8.78 3.11 -3.29
C LEU A 39 9.51 1.97 -4.01
N LEU A 40 9.46 1.93 -5.34
CA LEU A 40 10.15 0.90 -6.13
C LEU A 40 11.68 0.96 -5.93
N ALA A 41 12.26 2.16 -5.84
CA ALA A 41 13.67 2.35 -5.57
C ALA A 41 14.06 1.87 -4.17
N VAL A 42 13.27 2.21 -3.14
CA VAL A 42 13.44 1.73 -1.76
C VAL A 42 13.40 0.21 -1.73
N LEU A 43 12.41 -0.42 -2.38
CA LEU A 43 12.29 -1.87 -2.45
C LEU A 43 13.45 -2.51 -3.21
N GLY A 44 13.86 -1.93 -4.33
CA GLY A 44 15.02 -2.38 -5.09
C GLY A 44 16.30 -2.36 -4.25
N VAL A 45 16.57 -1.26 -3.56
CA VAL A 45 17.72 -1.12 -2.66
C VAL A 45 17.61 -2.10 -1.49
N TRP A 46 16.44 -2.21 -0.87
CA TRP A 46 16.20 -3.14 0.24
C TRP A 46 16.48 -4.59 -0.19
N VAL A 47 16.05 -5.01 -1.39
CA VAL A 47 16.27 -6.38 -1.86
C VAL A 47 17.73 -6.63 -2.28
N TRP A 48 18.35 -5.68 -2.98
CA TRP A 48 19.60 -5.94 -3.70
C TRP A 48 20.84 -5.33 -3.05
N ALA A 49 20.74 -4.12 -2.50
CA ALA A 49 21.90 -3.41 -1.96
C ALA A 49 22.46 -4.10 -0.71
N ARG A 50 23.74 -3.82 -0.43
CA ARG A 50 24.52 -4.48 0.62
C ARG A 50 25.39 -3.46 1.36
N GLY A 51 25.73 -3.80 2.60
CA GLY A 51 26.69 -3.05 3.43
C GLY A 51 26.28 -1.62 3.77
N TRP A 52 27.26 -0.85 4.24
CA TRP A 52 27.08 0.54 4.67
C TRP A 52 26.58 1.48 3.55
N PRO A 53 27.12 1.43 2.30
CA PRO A 53 26.60 2.27 1.22
C PRO A 53 25.13 1.98 0.90
N GLY A 54 24.73 0.70 0.92
CA GLY A 54 23.34 0.30 0.75
C GLY A 54 22.43 0.84 1.85
N ALA A 55 22.89 0.85 3.10
CA ALA A 55 22.15 1.44 4.22
C ALA A 55 21.96 2.95 4.08
N VAL A 56 23.00 3.69 3.69
CA VAL A 56 22.91 5.14 3.43
C VAL A 56 21.91 5.41 2.30
N LEU A 57 22.01 4.66 1.20
CA LEU A 57 21.10 4.81 0.06
C LEU A 57 19.65 4.48 0.45
N LEU A 58 19.42 3.40 1.21
CA LEU A 58 18.09 3.02 1.68
C LEU A 58 17.49 4.12 2.57
N GLY A 59 18.28 4.64 3.51
CA GLY A 59 17.88 5.75 4.37
C GLY A 59 17.58 7.02 3.58
N ALA A 60 18.42 7.36 2.60
CA ALA A 60 18.23 8.54 1.78
C ALA A 60 16.95 8.49 0.96
N LEU A 61 16.70 7.36 0.27
CA LEU A 61 15.48 7.15 -0.50
C LEU A 61 14.23 7.17 0.39
N THR A 62 14.31 6.58 1.58
CA THR A 62 13.19 6.61 2.55
C THR A 62 12.94 8.03 3.07
N GLY A 63 14.00 8.80 3.32
CA GLY A 63 13.92 10.21 3.70
C GLY A 63 13.28 11.07 2.60
N PHE A 64 13.71 10.90 1.35
CA PHE A 64 13.07 11.56 0.19
C PHE A 64 11.60 11.19 0.06
N MET A 65 11.27 9.90 0.22
CA MET A 65 9.88 9.44 0.17
C MET A 65 9.02 10.08 1.26
N ALA A 66 9.56 10.24 2.48
CA ALA A 66 8.90 10.94 3.57
C ALA A 66 8.72 12.45 3.32
N LEU A 67 9.68 13.10 2.66
CA LEU A 67 9.54 14.49 2.24
C LEU A 67 8.46 14.67 1.17
N VAL A 68 8.30 13.71 0.25
CA VAL A 68 7.20 13.71 -0.72
C VAL A 68 5.86 13.45 -0.03
N GLN A 69 5.81 12.51 0.92
CA GLN A 69 4.61 12.19 1.67
C GLN A 69 4.95 11.67 3.08
N SER A 70 4.75 12.51 4.10
CA SER A 70 5.18 12.22 5.47
C SER A 70 4.64 10.91 6.07
N PRO A 71 3.41 10.44 5.78
CA PRO A 71 2.97 9.11 6.20
C PRO A 71 3.85 7.95 5.71
N ALA A 72 4.60 8.11 4.62
CA ALA A 72 5.50 7.08 4.11
C ALA A 72 6.57 6.69 5.15
N PHE A 73 6.99 7.63 6.00
CA PHE A 73 7.94 7.38 7.08
C PHE A 73 7.41 6.34 8.07
N GLY A 74 6.14 6.47 8.48
CA GLY A 74 5.46 5.56 9.40
C GLY A 74 5.05 4.22 8.78
N ILE A 75 5.26 4.04 7.47
CA ILE A 75 4.92 2.82 6.74
C ILE A 75 6.18 2.04 6.36
N VAL A 76 7.11 2.70 5.67
CA VAL A 76 8.26 2.06 5.04
C VAL A 76 9.30 1.63 6.06
N LEU A 77 9.64 2.48 7.04
CA LEU A 77 10.62 2.11 8.06
C LEU A 77 10.13 0.98 8.96
N PRO A 78 8.90 1.01 9.51
CA PRO A 78 8.39 -0.11 10.31
C PRO A 78 8.34 -1.42 9.53
N LEU A 79 8.02 -1.40 8.23
CA LEU A 79 8.08 -2.59 7.39
C LEU A 79 9.50 -3.17 7.30
N ILE A 80 10.51 -2.35 7.02
CA ILE A 80 11.90 -2.80 6.89
C ILE A 80 12.36 -3.44 8.21
N TRP A 81 12.03 -2.81 9.33
CA TRP A 81 12.31 -3.34 10.67
C TRP A 81 11.53 -4.62 10.95
N LEU A 82 10.24 -4.68 10.59
CA LEU A 82 9.41 -5.86 10.75
C LEU A 82 9.98 -7.05 9.98
N GLY A 83 10.43 -6.86 8.74
CA GLY A 83 11.07 -7.91 7.96
C GLY A 83 12.33 -8.47 8.62
N TRP A 84 13.14 -7.59 9.24
CA TRP A 84 14.32 -8.02 9.99
C TRP A 84 13.95 -8.75 11.30
N LEU A 85 12.99 -8.22 12.06
CA LEU A 85 12.50 -8.85 13.30
C LEU A 85 11.86 -10.22 13.03
N LEU A 86 11.11 -10.35 11.93
CA LEU A 86 10.55 -11.62 11.49
C LEU A 86 11.66 -12.63 11.16
N ASN A 87 12.76 -12.19 10.55
CA ASN A 87 13.91 -13.07 10.31
C ASN A 87 14.57 -13.55 11.60
N LEU A 88 14.75 -12.68 12.59
CA LEU A 88 15.25 -13.08 13.90
C LEU A 88 14.34 -14.11 14.58
N TRP A 89 13.01 -13.87 14.52
CA TRP A 89 12.04 -14.80 15.07
C TRP A 89 12.09 -16.15 14.34
N ARG A 90 12.15 -16.14 13.00
CA ARG A 90 12.23 -17.37 12.20
C ARG A 90 13.51 -18.16 12.44
N GLU A 91 14.64 -17.47 12.56
CA GLU A 91 15.94 -18.07 12.88
C GLU A 91 15.90 -18.84 14.20
N ARG A 92 15.35 -18.22 15.25
CA ARG A 92 15.18 -18.84 16.58
C ARG A 92 14.30 -20.09 16.55
N HIS A 93 13.36 -20.18 15.61
CA HIS A 93 12.45 -21.31 15.47
C HIS A 93 12.90 -22.32 14.38
N GLY A 94 14.10 -22.16 13.82
CA GLY A 94 14.61 -23.04 12.76
C GLY A 94 13.79 -23.00 11.46
N LEU A 95 13.04 -21.91 11.22
CA LEU A 95 12.25 -21.69 10.03
C LEU A 95 13.12 -21.11 8.91
N ALA A 96 12.75 -21.37 7.66
CA ALA A 96 13.44 -20.81 6.50
C ALA A 96 13.40 -19.28 6.54
N LEU A 97 14.56 -18.62 6.50
CA LEU A 97 14.62 -17.15 6.58
C LEU A 97 14.05 -16.48 5.32
N LEU A 98 13.49 -15.30 5.51
CA LEU A 98 12.90 -14.48 4.46
C LEU A 98 13.96 -13.60 3.83
N ARG A 99 13.98 -13.47 2.51
CA ARG A 99 14.86 -12.49 1.86
C ARG A 99 14.27 -11.09 2.02
N PRO A 100 15.08 -10.01 2.13
CA PRO A 100 16.55 -9.96 2.13
C PRO A 100 17.23 -10.32 3.46
N LEU A 101 18.37 -11.04 3.41
CA LEU A 101 19.13 -11.52 4.60
C LEU A 101 20.39 -10.70 4.92
N GLN A 102 20.77 -9.78 4.05
CA GLN A 102 22.02 -9.00 4.20
C GLN A 102 21.99 -7.94 5.29
N TRP A 103 20.81 -7.58 5.79
CA TRP A 103 20.64 -6.44 6.66
C TRP A 103 20.99 -6.82 8.09
N ARG A 104 22.02 -6.19 8.62
CA ARG A 104 22.37 -6.22 10.05
C ARG A 104 21.62 -5.09 10.75
N TRP A 105 21.38 -5.23 12.05
CA TRP A 105 20.71 -4.18 12.83
C TRP A 105 21.41 -2.82 12.69
N SER A 106 22.75 -2.80 12.65
CA SER A 106 23.54 -1.58 12.47
C SER A 106 23.27 -0.87 11.14
N HIS A 107 23.05 -1.63 10.06
CA HIS A 107 22.67 -1.08 8.76
C HIS A 107 21.29 -0.43 8.82
N LEU A 108 20.33 -1.07 9.50
CA LEU A 108 18.96 -0.54 9.63
C LEU A 108 18.89 0.68 10.55
N VAL A 109 19.68 0.71 11.62
CA VAL A 109 19.85 1.89 12.47
C VAL A 109 20.41 3.04 11.63
N LEU A 110 21.48 2.81 10.86
CA LEU A 110 22.03 3.86 9.99
C LEU A 110 21.00 4.34 8.96
N ALA A 111 20.31 3.44 8.27
CA ALA A 111 19.27 3.81 7.31
C ALA A 111 18.16 4.67 7.96
N SER A 112 17.73 4.28 9.17
CA SER A 112 16.73 5.04 9.95
C SER A 112 17.25 6.41 10.34
N LEU A 113 18.49 6.51 10.83
CA LEU A 113 19.12 7.77 11.19
C LEU A 113 19.23 8.71 9.99
N VAL A 114 19.69 8.22 8.83
CA VAL A 114 19.77 9.02 7.60
C VAL A 114 18.38 9.52 7.20
N ALA A 115 17.35 8.66 7.22
CA ALA A 115 15.99 9.04 6.89
C ALA A 115 15.42 10.10 7.85
N VAL A 116 15.63 9.93 9.17
CA VAL A 116 15.23 10.91 10.20
C VAL A 116 15.94 12.24 9.96
N LEU A 117 17.26 12.23 9.81
CA LEU A 117 18.07 13.44 9.65
C LEU A 117 17.67 14.24 8.40
N MET A 118 17.28 13.57 7.32
CA MET A 118 16.75 14.24 6.13
C MET A 118 15.36 14.86 6.33
N PHE A 119 14.51 14.24 7.16
CA PHE A 119 13.16 14.72 7.42
C PHE A 119 13.11 15.79 8.53
N CYS A 120 14.07 15.79 9.45
CA CYS A 120 14.15 16.74 10.57
C CYS A 120 14.13 18.23 10.15
N PRO A 121 14.88 18.68 9.11
CA PRO A 121 14.81 20.07 8.66
C PRO A 121 13.39 20.52 8.28
N HIS A 122 12.59 19.63 7.69
CA HIS A 122 11.20 19.92 7.35
C HIS A 122 10.35 20.12 8.62
N LEU A 123 10.46 19.21 9.60
CA LEU A 123 9.76 19.33 10.88
C LEU A 123 10.18 20.58 11.66
N TYR A 124 11.46 20.90 11.64
CA TYR A 124 11.99 22.12 12.26
C TYR A 124 11.46 23.38 11.57
N GLY A 125 11.38 23.39 10.24
CA GLY A 125 10.76 24.47 9.48
C GLY A 125 9.29 24.69 9.89
N LEU A 126 8.51 23.61 9.98
CA LEU A 126 7.13 23.65 10.46
C LEU A 126 7.02 24.19 11.89
N TYR A 127 7.91 23.73 12.79
CA TYR A 127 7.97 24.24 14.16
C TYR A 127 8.32 25.74 14.20
N LYS A 128 9.26 26.21 13.38
CA LYS A 128 9.65 27.61 13.34
C LYS A 128 8.55 28.53 12.83
N VAL A 129 7.78 28.09 11.83
CA VAL A 129 6.73 28.89 11.21
C VAL A 129 5.43 28.82 12.01
N HIS A 130 5.08 27.64 12.53
CA HIS A 130 3.76 27.39 13.11
C HIS A 130 3.77 27.07 14.62
N GLY A 131 4.95 27.01 15.25
CA GLY A 131 5.10 26.58 16.65
C GLY A 131 4.88 25.09 16.87
N ASP A 132 4.64 24.31 15.80
CA ASP A 132 4.28 22.90 15.90
C ASP A 132 4.75 22.10 14.67
N PRO A 133 5.57 21.05 14.84
CA PRO A 133 6.05 20.22 13.72
C PRO A 133 4.95 19.39 13.05
N SER A 134 3.82 19.21 13.73
CA SER A 134 2.66 18.44 13.25
C SER A 134 1.50 19.33 12.77
N TRP A 135 1.73 20.64 12.66
CA TRP A 135 0.76 21.63 12.19
C TRP A 135 -0.07 21.17 10.97
N PRO A 136 0.53 20.61 9.89
CA PRO A 136 -0.24 20.19 8.73
C PRO A 136 -1.29 19.11 9.05
N SER A 137 -0.99 18.23 10.01
CA SER A 137 -1.86 17.11 10.38
C SER A 137 -3.16 17.59 11.05
N TYR A 138 -3.12 18.70 11.78
CA TYR A 138 -4.29 19.27 12.44
C TYR A 138 -5.28 19.87 11.45
N GLY A 139 -4.78 20.52 10.40
CA GLY A 139 -5.62 20.98 9.31
C GLY A 139 -6.43 19.83 8.72
N TYR A 140 -5.76 18.77 8.26
CA TYR A 140 -6.45 17.63 7.67
C TYR A 140 -7.39 16.91 8.64
N ALA A 141 -7.03 16.75 9.91
CA ALA A 141 -7.91 16.11 10.89
C ALA A 141 -9.19 16.93 11.14
N ARG A 142 -9.09 18.27 11.25
CA ARG A 142 -10.26 19.16 11.34
C ARG A 142 -11.12 19.09 10.09
N TRP A 143 -10.49 19.17 8.92
CA TRP A 143 -11.20 19.10 7.65
C TRP A 143 -11.97 17.78 7.51
N ASN A 144 -11.34 16.64 7.84
CA ASN A 144 -12.01 15.34 7.84
C ASN A 144 -13.19 15.32 8.83
N ALA A 145 -12.99 15.82 10.06
CA ALA A 145 -14.03 15.86 11.08
C ALA A 145 -15.23 16.73 10.64
N ASN A 146 -14.98 17.92 10.12
CA ASN A 146 -16.02 18.86 9.69
C ASN A 146 -16.79 18.32 8.48
N VAL A 147 -16.10 17.66 7.54
CA VAL A 147 -16.74 17.08 6.35
C VAL A 147 -17.54 15.82 6.69
N GLU A 148 -17.05 14.96 7.58
CA GLU A 148 -17.76 13.73 7.97
C GLU A 148 -18.95 14.03 8.89
N PHE A 149 -18.80 14.92 9.88
CA PHE A 149 -19.79 15.19 10.92
C PHE A 149 -20.48 16.54 10.74
N ARG A 150 -21.03 16.78 9.54
CA ARG A 150 -21.74 18.04 9.22
C ARG A 150 -22.94 18.30 10.12
N ASP A 151 -23.55 17.25 10.65
CA ASP A 151 -24.66 17.31 11.62
C ASP A 151 -24.24 17.90 12.97
N ARG A 152 -22.94 17.99 13.26
CA ARG A 152 -22.39 18.53 14.51
C ARG A 152 -21.91 19.97 14.38
N LEU A 153 -22.01 20.60 13.20
CA LEU A 153 -21.63 22.01 13.03
C LEU A 153 -22.45 22.90 13.99
N GLY A 154 -21.77 23.85 14.63
CA GLY A 154 -22.33 24.72 15.66
C GLY A 154 -22.36 24.13 17.08
N THR A 155 -21.90 22.89 17.28
CA THR A 155 -21.78 22.27 18.61
C THR A 155 -20.37 22.40 19.19
N VAL A 156 -20.20 22.14 20.50
CA VAL A 156 -18.89 22.18 21.16
C VAL A 156 -17.91 21.23 20.48
N GLY A 157 -16.77 21.77 20.01
CA GLY A 157 -15.74 21.00 19.31
C GLY A 157 -15.80 21.10 17.78
N PHE A 158 -16.83 21.73 17.21
CA PHE A 158 -17.01 21.95 15.77
C PHE A 158 -17.18 23.44 15.46
N PRO A 159 -16.78 23.91 14.26
CA PRO A 159 -17.00 25.29 13.87
C PRO A 159 -18.50 25.60 13.68
N SER A 160 -18.86 26.88 13.67
CA SER A 160 -20.21 27.28 13.24
C SER A 160 -20.44 26.94 11.77
N VAL A 161 -21.69 26.93 11.32
CA VAL A 161 -22.02 26.69 9.90
C VAL A 161 -21.40 27.77 9.01
N GLU A 162 -21.48 29.04 9.45
CA GLU A 162 -20.92 30.19 8.73
C GLU A 162 -19.38 30.15 8.68
N GLU A 163 -18.74 29.66 9.74
CA GLU A 163 -17.28 29.43 9.75
C GLU A 163 -16.88 28.33 8.79
N PHE A 164 -17.61 27.21 8.77
CA PHE A 164 -17.35 26.08 7.88
C PHE A 164 -17.52 26.46 6.39
N GLU A 165 -18.55 27.23 6.05
CA GLU A 165 -18.78 27.70 4.68
C GLU A 165 -17.65 28.62 4.17
N LYS A 166 -17.00 29.36 5.08
CA LYS A 166 -15.85 30.22 4.76
C LYS A 166 -14.54 29.44 4.72
N ASP A 167 -14.36 28.53 5.67
CA ASP A 167 -13.15 27.74 5.82
C ASP A 167 -13.47 26.33 6.34
N LEU A 168 -13.29 25.32 5.46
CA LEU A 168 -13.50 23.91 5.81
C LEU A 168 -12.54 23.42 6.91
N TYR A 169 -11.44 24.14 7.16
CA TYR A 169 -10.43 23.85 8.18
C TYR A 169 -10.68 24.57 9.52
N ALA A 170 -11.80 25.31 9.63
CA ALA A 170 -12.17 26.04 10.84
C ALA A 170 -12.42 25.11 12.05
N GLY A 171 -12.45 25.72 13.23
CA GLY A 171 -12.71 25.05 14.50
C GLY A 171 -11.46 24.75 15.34
N PRO A 172 -11.66 24.21 16.55
CA PRO A 172 -10.59 23.94 17.50
C PRO A 172 -9.63 22.88 16.94
N ARG A 173 -8.37 22.94 17.36
CA ARG A 173 -7.33 21.99 16.96
C ARG A 173 -7.74 20.57 17.33
N ILE A 174 -7.69 19.67 16.35
CA ILE A 174 -7.97 18.24 16.50
C ILE A 174 -6.80 17.45 15.93
N THR A 175 -6.26 16.51 16.69
CA THR A 175 -5.26 15.53 16.26
C THR A 175 -5.91 14.40 15.47
N TYR A 176 -5.14 13.71 14.62
CA TYR A 176 -5.64 12.49 13.97
C TYR A 176 -6.03 11.39 14.96
N GLY A 177 -5.37 11.33 16.12
CA GLY A 177 -5.74 10.39 17.19
C GLY A 177 -7.12 10.70 17.78
N GLU A 178 -7.41 11.97 18.05
CA GLU A 178 -8.73 12.42 18.52
C GLU A 178 -9.80 12.23 17.44
N TYR A 179 -9.50 12.54 16.18
CA TYR A 179 -10.42 12.28 15.07
C TYR A 179 -10.72 10.78 14.93
N LEU A 180 -9.70 9.93 14.86
CA LEU A 180 -9.89 8.49 14.65
C LEU A 180 -10.49 7.82 15.88
N PHE A 181 -9.90 7.96 17.06
CA PHE A 181 -10.29 7.19 18.25
C PHE A 181 -11.21 7.95 19.20
N GLY A 182 -11.26 9.28 19.13
CA GLY A 182 -12.17 10.10 19.94
C GLY A 182 -13.54 10.28 19.29
N MET A 183 -13.62 10.34 17.96
CA MET A 183 -14.89 10.54 17.24
C MET A 183 -15.49 9.24 16.66
N HIS A 184 -14.74 8.13 16.69
CA HIS A 184 -15.21 6.83 16.19
C HIS A 184 -15.03 5.73 17.23
N SER A 185 -15.95 4.78 17.22
CA SER A 185 -15.77 3.53 17.95
C SER A 185 -14.79 2.61 17.21
N ILE A 186 -14.03 1.78 17.95
CA ILE A 186 -13.12 0.77 17.37
C ILE A 186 -13.84 -0.13 16.35
N PRO A 187 -15.07 -0.64 16.62
CA PRO A 187 -15.81 -1.41 15.61
C PRO A 187 -16.12 -0.62 14.34
N LYS A 188 -16.49 0.67 14.45
CA LYS A 188 -16.72 1.55 13.28
C LYS A 188 -15.43 1.73 12.48
N LEU A 189 -14.29 1.93 13.15
CA LEU A 189 -12.98 2.02 12.50
C LEU A 189 -12.65 0.73 11.74
N LEU A 190 -12.78 -0.44 12.37
CA LEU A 190 -12.48 -1.72 11.72
C LEU A 190 -13.39 -1.96 10.50
N TYR A 191 -14.70 -1.75 10.66
CA TYR A 191 -15.65 -1.84 9.55
C TYR A 191 -15.31 -0.88 8.42
N GLY A 192 -15.02 0.39 8.74
CA GLY A 192 -14.63 1.40 7.77
C GLY A 192 -13.34 1.04 7.04
N HIS A 193 -12.32 0.51 7.74
CA HIS A 193 -11.10 0.03 7.09
C HIS A 193 -11.40 -1.10 6.10
N MET A 194 -12.17 -2.12 6.49
CA MET A 194 -12.52 -3.22 5.58
C MET A 194 -13.32 -2.71 4.37
N LYS A 195 -14.34 -1.87 4.62
CA LYS A 195 -15.17 -1.28 3.56
C LYS A 195 -14.34 -0.45 2.60
N GLY A 196 -13.53 0.47 3.11
CA GLY A 196 -12.72 1.34 2.27
C GLY A 196 -11.60 0.61 1.54
N TRP A 197 -11.07 -0.46 2.12
CA TRP A 197 -10.15 -1.35 1.42
C TRP A 197 -10.82 -2.01 0.22
N VAL A 198 -11.99 -2.64 0.41
CA VAL A 198 -12.78 -3.23 -0.70
C VAL A 198 -13.11 -2.19 -1.77
N GLU A 199 -13.58 -1.01 -1.37
CA GLU A 199 -13.90 0.08 -2.29
C GLU A 199 -12.67 0.56 -3.08
N SER A 200 -11.51 0.65 -2.43
CA SER A 200 -10.25 1.03 -3.10
C SER A 200 -9.80 -0.04 -4.10
N SER A 201 -9.92 -1.32 -3.77
CA SER A 201 -9.61 -2.43 -4.66
C SER A 201 -10.56 -2.48 -5.86
N VAL A 202 -11.86 -2.29 -5.64
CA VAL A 202 -12.86 -2.15 -6.71
C VAL A 202 -12.48 -0.98 -7.59
N TYR A 203 -12.27 0.20 -7.02
CA TYR A 203 -11.92 1.40 -7.76
C TYR A 203 -10.66 1.18 -8.64
N MET A 204 -9.62 0.56 -8.08
CA MET A 204 -8.38 0.23 -8.80
C MET A 204 -8.64 -0.72 -9.97
N SER A 205 -9.39 -1.80 -9.75
CA SER A 205 -9.72 -2.76 -10.81
C SER A 205 -10.53 -2.15 -11.95
N THR A 206 -11.38 -1.17 -11.63
CA THR A 206 -12.23 -0.51 -12.62
C THR A 206 -11.62 0.75 -13.23
N SER A 207 -10.44 1.16 -12.78
CA SER A 207 -9.73 2.35 -13.28
C SER A 207 -9.36 2.26 -14.77
N HIS A 208 -9.41 1.06 -15.34
CA HIS A 208 -9.22 0.79 -16.76
C HIS A 208 -10.43 1.08 -17.64
N THR A 209 -11.60 1.34 -17.06
CA THR A 209 -12.83 1.66 -17.81
C THR A 209 -12.97 3.19 -17.95
N PRO A 210 -12.83 3.76 -19.15
CA PRO A 210 -13.05 5.18 -19.38
C PRO A 210 -14.42 5.62 -18.87
N HIS A 211 -14.52 6.84 -18.32
CA HIS A 211 -15.74 7.45 -17.74
C HIS A 211 -16.24 6.86 -16.41
N LEU A 212 -15.88 5.62 -16.05
CA LEU A 212 -16.33 5.03 -14.80
C LEU A 212 -15.77 5.77 -13.59
N LYS A 213 -14.53 6.27 -13.66
CA LYS A 213 -13.95 7.16 -12.63
C LYS A 213 -14.85 8.35 -12.36
N GLY A 214 -15.28 9.04 -13.42
CA GLY A 214 -16.21 10.17 -13.32
C GLY A 214 -17.54 9.78 -12.67
N LEU A 215 -18.10 8.63 -13.02
CA LEU A 215 -19.36 8.14 -12.44
C LEU A 215 -19.23 7.75 -10.96
N VAL A 216 -18.13 7.11 -10.57
CA VAL A 216 -17.86 6.75 -9.16
C VAL A 216 -17.65 8.00 -8.31
N PHE A 217 -16.99 9.04 -8.86
CA PHE A 217 -16.81 10.32 -8.20
C PHE A 217 -18.09 11.17 -8.16
N LEU A 218 -18.82 11.29 -9.28
CA LEU A 218 -20.04 12.10 -9.37
C LEU A 218 -21.21 11.50 -8.59
N HIS A 219 -21.22 10.18 -8.41
CA HIS A 219 -22.23 9.50 -7.60
C HIS A 219 -21.74 9.16 -6.18
N GLN A 220 -20.72 9.89 -5.69
CA GLN A 220 -20.19 9.79 -4.32
C GLN A 220 -21.27 9.83 -3.22
N ALA A 221 -22.40 10.51 -3.45
CA ALA A 221 -23.50 10.59 -2.49
C ALA A 221 -24.36 9.31 -2.39
N SER A 222 -24.36 8.44 -3.42
CA SER A 222 -25.22 7.25 -3.46
C SER A 222 -24.49 5.92 -3.30
N GLY A 223 -23.18 5.93 -3.01
CA GLY A 223 -22.43 4.74 -2.58
C GLY A 223 -22.38 3.60 -3.61
N SER A 224 -22.13 2.38 -3.13
CA SER A 224 -22.00 1.14 -3.93
C SER A 224 -23.15 0.91 -4.91
N THR A 225 -24.33 1.45 -4.65
CA THR A 225 -25.50 1.43 -5.52
C THR A 225 -25.27 2.08 -6.89
N ALA A 226 -24.50 3.16 -6.97
CA ALA A 226 -24.18 3.78 -8.26
C ALA A 226 -23.17 2.95 -9.05
N VAL A 227 -22.16 2.39 -8.37
CA VAL A 227 -21.23 1.44 -8.99
C VAL A 227 -22.03 0.28 -9.59
N LEU A 228 -22.91 -0.34 -8.81
CA LEU A 228 -23.74 -1.48 -9.22
C LEU A 228 -24.61 -1.20 -10.46
N ARG A 229 -25.09 0.03 -10.66
CA ARG A 229 -25.87 0.41 -11.86
C ARG A 229 -25.05 0.41 -13.15
N HIS A 230 -23.74 0.62 -13.04
CA HIS A 230 -22.81 0.64 -14.18
C HIS A 230 -22.01 -0.66 -14.31
N VAL A 231 -22.18 -1.59 -13.37
CA VAL A 231 -21.61 -2.93 -13.47
C VAL A 231 -22.38 -3.70 -14.54
N THR A 232 -21.77 -3.81 -15.73
CA THR A 232 -22.19 -4.78 -16.75
C THR A 232 -21.75 -6.19 -16.36
N VAL A 233 -22.35 -7.22 -16.97
CA VAL A 233 -21.91 -8.61 -16.81
C VAL A 233 -20.41 -8.75 -17.12
N VAL A 234 -19.94 -8.10 -18.18
CA VAL A 234 -18.52 -8.12 -18.57
C VAL A 234 -17.65 -7.51 -17.46
N THR A 235 -18.01 -6.33 -16.93
CA THR A 235 -17.24 -5.71 -15.84
C THR A 235 -17.28 -6.54 -14.55
N SER A 236 -18.39 -7.24 -14.27
CA SER A 236 -18.48 -8.18 -13.14
C SER A 236 -17.50 -9.33 -13.31
N VAL A 237 -17.48 -9.94 -14.49
CA VAL A 237 -16.57 -11.07 -14.80
C VAL A 237 -15.12 -10.61 -14.71
N VAL A 238 -14.77 -9.46 -15.28
CA VAL A 238 -13.42 -8.89 -15.19
C VAL A 238 -13.04 -8.60 -13.74
N PHE A 239 -13.94 -7.98 -12.97
CA PHE A 239 -13.72 -7.68 -11.56
C PHE A 239 -13.49 -8.95 -10.73
N VAL A 240 -14.42 -9.90 -10.79
CA VAL A 240 -14.34 -11.16 -10.03
C VAL A 240 -13.10 -11.96 -10.42
N SER A 241 -12.80 -12.03 -11.73
CA SER A 241 -11.58 -12.69 -12.21
C SER A 241 -10.33 -11.99 -11.69
N SER A 242 -10.29 -10.65 -11.74
CA SER A 242 -9.13 -9.88 -11.26
C SER A 242 -8.92 -10.05 -9.76
N LEU A 243 -10.00 -10.03 -8.98
CA LEU A 243 -9.96 -10.25 -7.54
C LEU A 243 -9.51 -11.67 -7.21
N PHE A 244 -10.06 -12.68 -7.90
CA PHE A 244 -9.68 -14.08 -7.74
C PHE A 244 -8.20 -14.30 -8.08
N LEU A 245 -7.73 -13.78 -9.21
CA LEU A 245 -6.33 -13.87 -9.63
C LEU A 245 -5.42 -13.13 -8.65
N THR A 246 -5.80 -11.94 -8.16
CA THR A 246 -5.03 -11.22 -7.15
C THR A 246 -4.92 -12.02 -5.85
N ALA A 247 -6.03 -12.62 -5.38
CA ALA A 247 -6.05 -13.46 -4.20
C ALA A 247 -5.20 -14.74 -4.37
N LEU A 248 -5.26 -15.37 -5.54
CA LEU A 248 -4.40 -16.51 -5.89
C LEU A 248 -2.92 -16.11 -5.89
N GLY A 249 -2.61 -14.95 -6.47
CA GLY A 249 -1.27 -14.37 -6.47
C GLY A 249 -0.77 -14.06 -5.07
N TRP A 250 -1.60 -13.45 -4.22
CA TRP A 250 -1.30 -13.21 -2.80
C TRP A 250 -1.00 -14.50 -2.06
N ALA A 251 -1.86 -15.51 -2.19
CA ALA A 251 -1.71 -16.78 -1.50
C ALA A 251 -0.40 -17.49 -1.90
N ASP A 252 -0.05 -17.48 -3.18
CA ASP A 252 1.20 -18.08 -3.66
C ASP A 252 2.44 -17.26 -3.25
N LEU A 253 2.41 -15.93 -3.42
CA LEU A 253 3.53 -15.05 -3.05
C LEU A 253 3.81 -15.05 -1.54
N TRP A 254 2.77 -15.13 -0.70
CA TRP A 254 2.91 -15.21 0.75
C TRP A 254 3.67 -16.46 1.20
N ARG A 255 3.52 -17.56 0.44
CA ARG A 255 4.21 -18.83 0.70
C ARG A 255 5.66 -18.82 0.21
N ARG A 256 6.03 -17.87 -0.65
CA ARG A 256 7.39 -17.75 -1.21
C ARG A 256 8.25 -16.83 -0.33
N PRO A 257 9.31 -17.35 0.35
CA PRO A 257 10.14 -16.56 1.26
C PRO A 257 10.83 -15.34 0.63
N GLN A 258 10.92 -15.28 -0.69
CA GLN A 258 11.52 -14.16 -1.44
C GLN A 258 10.52 -13.03 -1.76
N TYR A 259 9.22 -13.31 -1.69
CA TYR A 259 8.15 -12.36 -2.06
C TYR A 259 7.09 -12.17 -0.96
N TRP A 260 7.30 -12.70 0.23
CA TRP A 260 6.40 -12.57 1.38
C TRP A 260 5.98 -11.11 1.68
N TRP A 261 6.87 -10.16 1.38
CA TRP A 261 6.66 -8.74 1.63
C TRP A 261 5.69 -8.12 0.63
N VAL A 262 5.50 -8.72 -0.55
CA VAL A 262 4.67 -8.15 -1.63
C VAL A 262 3.20 -8.05 -1.20
N PRO A 263 2.53 -9.15 -0.76
CA PRO A 263 1.13 -9.03 -0.37
C PRO A 263 0.98 -8.16 0.88
N PHE A 264 1.92 -8.26 1.83
CA PHE A 264 1.90 -7.44 3.04
C PHE A 264 1.96 -5.95 2.71
N LEU A 265 2.88 -5.52 1.84
CA LEU A 265 2.98 -4.13 1.42
C LEU A 265 1.76 -3.65 0.65
N SER A 266 1.24 -4.49 -0.25
CA SER A 266 0.06 -4.13 -1.02
C SER A 266 -1.18 -3.96 -0.13
N LEU A 267 -1.31 -4.77 0.92
CA LEU A 267 -2.34 -4.61 1.94
C LEU A 267 -2.07 -3.39 2.83
N TRP A 268 -0.87 -3.27 3.39
CA TRP A 268 -0.52 -2.23 4.34
C TRP A 268 -0.56 -0.82 3.73
N GLY A 269 -0.04 -0.66 2.52
CA GLY A 269 -0.04 0.62 1.80
C GLY A 269 -1.41 1.04 1.27
N THR A 270 -2.41 0.13 1.26
CA THR A 270 -3.81 0.51 1.06
C THR A 270 -4.53 0.72 2.41
N TRP A 271 -4.12 0.00 3.46
CA TRP A 271 -4.77 0.00 4.77
C TRP A 271 -4.73 1.34 5.50
N TYR A 272 -3.59 2.04 5.51
CA TYR A 272 -3.43 3.27 6.31
C TYR A 272 -4.41 4.40 5.95
N ALA A 273 -4.93 4.37 4.73
CA ALA A 273 -5.89 5.33 4.20
C ALA A 273 -7.30 4.74 4.03
N ALA A 274 -7.47 3.42 4.24
CA ALA A 274 -8.68 2.68 3.93
C ALA A 274 -9.91 3.26 4.65
N PHE A 275 -9.78 3.55 5.95
CA PHE A 275 -10.88 4.15 6.70
C PHE A 275 -11.37 5.46 6.10
N LEU A 276 -10.46 6.34 5.70
CA LEU A 276 -10.78 7.65 5.13
C LEU A 276 -11.52 7.53 3.77
N TYR A 277 -11.28 6.46 3.00
CA TYR A 277 -12.08 6.17 1.80
C TYR A 277 -13.52 5.82 2.13
N SER A 278 -13.74 5.06 3.22
CA SER A 278 -15.05 4.57 3.61
C SER A 278 -15.99 5.69 4.06
N VAL A 279 -15.42 6.78 4.58
CA VAL A 279 -16.10 8.01 5.00
C VAL A 279 -16.02 9.12 3.95
N ARG A 280 -15.48 8.82 2.75
CA ARG A 280 -15.46 9.71 1.58
C ARG A 280 -14.71 11.04 1.77
N VAL A 281 -13.78 11.09 2.73
CA VAL A 281 -12.99 12.31 2.96
C VAL A 281 -11.73 12.37 2.09
N ILE A 282 -11.28 11.28 1.48
CA ILE A 282 -10.12 11.36 0.56
C ILE A 282 -10.36 10.63 -0.75
N GLU A 283 -9.68 11.10 -1.80
CA GLU A 283 -9.71 10.47 -3.11
C GLU A 283 -8.98 9.10 -3.07
N PRO A 284 -9.64 7.98 -3.43
CA PRO A 284 -9.06 6.64 -3.36
C PRO A 284 -7.71 6.50 -4.05
N PHE A 285 -7.65 6.91 -5.31
CA PHE A 285 -6.48 6.69 -6.15
C PHE A 285 -5.24 7.47 -5.69
N ARG A 286 -5.41 8.73 -5.29
CA ARG A 286 -4.30 9.62 -4.95
C ARG A 286 -3.48 9.14 -3.75
N HIS A 287 -4.11 8.40 -2.84
CA HIS A 287 -3.47 7.92 -1.62
C HIS A 287 -3.05 6.45 -1.67
N THR A 288 -3.52 5.67 -2.65
CA THR A 288 -3.16 4.26 -2.86
C THR A 288 -2.35 3.99 -4.12
N GLY A 289 -2.30 4.94 -5.07
CA GLY A 289 -1.70 4.72 -6.38
C GLY A 289 -0.26 4.21 -6.30
N HIS A 290 0.52 4.68 -5.33
CA HIS A 290 1.90 4.23 -5.14
C HIS A 290 2.05 2.73 -4.88
N VAL A 291 1.05 2.03 -4.32
CA VAL A 291 1.08 0.56 -4.17
C VAL A 291 0.44 -0.21 -5.32
N TYR A 292 -0.13 0.50 -6.31
CA TYR A 292 -0.75 -0.12 -7.49
C TYR A 292 0.19 -1.08 -8.24
N PRO A 293 1.49 -0.77 -8.45
CA PRO A 293 2.40 -1.71 -9.10
C PRO A 293 2.53 -3.05 -8.36
N LEU A 294 2.43 -3.04 -7.02
CA LEU A 294 2.49 -4.26 -6.21
C LEU A 294 1.20 -5.08 -6.33
N LEU A 295 0.03 -4.43 -6.34
CA LEU A 295 -1.26 -5.10 -6.57
C LEU A 295 -1.31 -5.71 -7.97
N LEU A 296 -0.83 -4.98 -8.97
CA LEU A 296 -0.76 -5.45 -10.34
C LEU A 296 0.21 -6.63 -10.49
N PHE A 297 1.35 -6.59 -9.81
CA PHE A 297 2.25 -7.73 -9.75
C PHE A 297 1.56 -8.97 -9.15
N CYS A 298 0.76 -8.80 -8.09
CA CYS A 298 -0.02 -9.90 -7.51
C CYS A 298 -1.06 -10.45 -8.49
N LEU A 299 -1.80 -9.59 -9.19
CA LEU A 299 -2.76 -9.97 -10.21
C LEU A 299 -2.09 -10.81 -11.31
N LEU A 300 -1.00 -10.29 -11.88
CA LEU A 300 -0.27 -10.95 -12.97
C LEU A 300 0.38 -12.26 -12.51
N TRP A 301 0.87 -12.30 -11.27
CA TRP A 301 1.39 -13.53 -10.67
C TRP A 301 0.31 -14.61 -10.55
N GLY A 302 -0.87 -14.23 -10.06
CA GLY A 302 -2.00 -15.16 -10.00
C GLY A 302 -2.47 -15.63 -11.37
N ALA A 303 -2.49 -14.74 -12.37
CA ALA A 303 -2.79 -15.09 -13.76
C ALA A 303 -1.81 -16.16 -14.30
N LEU A 304 -0.52 -15.99 -14.01
CA LEU A 304 0.51 -16.98 -14.36
C LEU A 304 0.26 -18.33 -13.68
N GLN A 305 -0.08 -18.35 -12.39
CA GLN A 305 -0.38 -19.58 -11.67
C GLN A 305 -1.63 -20.29 -12.23
N ALA A 306 -2.69 -19.54 -12.52
CA ALA A 306 -3.91 -20.07 -13.12
C ALA A 306 -3.64 -20.65 -14.51
N TYR A 307 -2.83 -19.99 -15.33
CA TYR A 307 -2.42 -20.48 -16.64
C TYR A 307 -1.60 -21.78 -16.53
N GLN A 308 -0.62 -21.83 -15.64
CA GLN A 308 0.20 -23.03 -15.41
C GLN A 308 -0.66 -24.21 -14.96
N TRP A 309 -1.62 -23.98 -14.07
CA TRP A 309 -2.58 -24.99 -13.62
C TRP A 309 -3.47 -25.49 -14.76
N LEU A 310 -4.06 -24.58 -15.55
CA LEU A 310 -4.93 -24.92 -16.68
C LEU A 310 -4.17 -25.70 -17.76
N ARG A 311 -2.92 -25.30 -18.05
CA ARG A 311 -2.05 -26.00 -19.00
C ARG A 311 -1.77 -27.42 -18.53
N ALA A 312 -1.42 -27.61 -17.26
CA ALA A 312 -1.19 -28.95 -16.70
C ALA A 312 -2.45 -29.83 -16.75
N PHE A 313 -3.63 -29.24 -16.53
CA PHE A 313 -4.91 -29.93 -16.58
C PHE A 313 -5.33 -30.34 -18.01
N LEU A 314 -5.14 -29.46 -19.00
CA LEU A 314 -5.62 -29.68 -20.36
C LEU A 314 -4.71 -30.55 -21.23
N PHE A 315 -3.40 -30.51 -21.01
CA PHE A 315 -2.43 -31.11 -21.92
C PHE A 315 -1.87 -32.46 -21.43
N ASP A 316 -2.42 -33.04 -20.36
CA ASP A 316 -2.20 -34.43 -19.95
C ASP A 316 -0.74 -34.92 -20.02
N ASP A 317 0.22 -34.05 -19.65
CA ASP A 317 1.55 -34.49 -19.22
C ASP A 317 1.36 -35.15 -17.84
N ALA A 318 0.73 -36.32 -17.84
CA ALA A 318 0.25 -37.09 -16.71
C ALA A 318 1.41 -37.71 -15.90
N GLY A 319 2.25 -36.86 -15.33
CA GLY A 319 2.69 -37.08 -13.96
C GLY A 319 1.76 -36.27 -13.06
N PRO A 320 1.28 -36.80 -11.91
CA PRO A 320 0.66 -35.94 -10.89
C PRO A 320 1.57 -34.74 -10.70
N PRO A 321 1.04 -33.49 -10.68
CA PRO A 321 1.86 -32.29 -10.61
C PRO A 321 2.86 -32.54 -9.52
N SER A 322 4.12 -32.74 -9.91
CA SER A 322 5.10 -33.34 -9.00
C SER A 322 4.97 -32.56 -7.72
N ALA A 323 4.81 -33.26 -6.60
CA ALA A 323 4.48 -32.61 -5.34
C ALA A 323 5.48 -31.49 -5.00
N SER A 324 6.60 -31.34 -5.74
CA SER A 324 7.47 -30.16 -5.85
C SER A 324 6.79 -28.79 -5.98
N LEU A 325 5.56 -28.66 -6.51
CA LEU A 325 4.85 -27.37 -6.49
C LEU A 325 4.38 -26.98 -5.07
N PHE A 326 4.25 -27.96 -4.17
CA PHE A 326 3.89 -27.76 -2.76
C PHE A 326 4.84 -28.44 -1.77
N SER A 327 5.93 -29.06 -2.23
CA SER A 327 6.87 -29.74 -1.35
C SER A 327 7.71 -28.68 -0.69
N THR A 328 7.21 -28.35 0.51
CA THR A 328 7.92 -27.70 1.57
C THR A 328 9.38 -28.14 1.51
N VAL A 329 10.28 -27.17 1.43
CA VAL A 329 11.71 -27.33 1.62
C VAL A 329 11.92 -28.23 2.84
N LYS A 330 12.08 -29.54 2.62
CA LYS A 330 12.61 -30.44 3.64
C LYS A 330 14.03 -29.95 3.82
N ASN A 331 14.21 -29.10 4.83
CA ASN A 331 15.51 -28.69 5.33
C ASN A 331 16.33 -29.97 5.52
N LYS A 332 17.18 -30.28 4.54
CA LYS A 332 18.31 -31.18 4.72
C LYS A 332 19.16 -30.47 5.76
N LYS A 333 18.90 -30.78 7.04
CA LYS A 333 19.82 -30.56 8.14
C LYS A 333 21.15 -31.13 7.65
N LEU A 334 22.06 -30.23 7.29
CA LEU A 334 23.48 -30.50 7.27
C LEU A 334 23.83 -30.91 8.71
N ALA A 335 23.75 -32.20 8.98
CA ALA A 335 24.54 -32.85 10.00
C ALA A 335 25.99 -32.84 9.49
N GLY A 336 26.59 -31.65 9.51
CA GLY A 336 28.02 -31.44 9.34
C GLY A 336 28.61 -31.21 10.71
N THR A 337 29.07 -32.30 11.30
CA THR A 337 30.10 -32.40 12.34
C THR A 337 30.96 -31.14 12.48
N PHE A 338 30.77 -30.41 13.58
CA PHE A 338 31.88 -29.70 14.22
C PHE A 338 32.64 -30.73 15.05
N GLN A 339 33.81 -31.12 14.55
CA GLN A 339 34.95 -31.57 15.36
C GLN A 339 35.87 -30.37 15.56
#